data_AF-A0A850XNA8-F1
#
_entry.id   AF-A0A850XNA8-F1
#
_cell.length_a   1.000
_cell.length_b   1.000
_cell.length_c   1.000
_cell.angle_alpha   90.00
_cell.angle_beta   90.00
_cell.angle_gamma   90.00
#
_symmetry.space_group_name_H-M   'P 1'
#
loop_
_entity.id
_entity.type
_entity.pdbx_description
1 polymer ?
#
loop_
_entity_poly.entity_id
_entity_poly.type
_entity_poly.pdbx_seq_one_letter_code
_entity_poly.pdbx_strand_id
1 'polypeptide(L)'
;QLYRDARECLTLLSQRLGSQKFFFGDSPASLDAFVFSRLAPLLKAKLPNGKLQQHLKSLQNLCNYCTSILSLYFPWDGGECIPRTSPAAGAEAEEDPHRRRNQLLSVLVGLVAMLGYAFLSGIVSIQRGSVEPAAQRPLALEDEEEEE
;
A
#
# COMPACT_ATOMS: atom_id res chain seq x y z
N GLN A 1 23.68 23.32 17.59
CA GLN A 1 23.08 23.35 18.94
C GLN A 1 21.85 22.46 18.97
N LEU A 2 20.78 22.77 18.22
CA LEU A 2 19.55 21.96 18.13
C LEU A 2 19.73 20.44 18.02
N TYR A 3 20.63 19.96 17.15
CA TYR A 3 20.91 18.53 17.00
C TYR A 3 21.47 17.88 18.28
N ARG A 4 22.35 18.59 18.99
CA ARG A 4 22.92 18.12 20.26
C ARG A 4 21.81 18.02 21.31
N ASP A 5 20.98 19.05 21.41
CA ASP A 5 19.88 19.12 22.36
C ASP A 5 18.85 18.02 22.09
N ALA A 6 18.54 17.76 20.80
CA ALA A 6 17.66 16.67 20.40
C ALA A 6 18.22 15.29 20.81
N ARG A 7 19.53 15.05 20.62
CA ARG A 7 20.18 13.78 21.06
C ARG A 7 20.15 13.63 22.57
N GLU A 8 20.38 14.70 23.30
CA GLU A 8 20.31 14.70 24.76
C GLU A 8 18.90 14.39 25.23
N CYS A 9 17.89 15.04 24.66
CA CYS A 9 16.48 14.74 24.90
C CYS A 9 16.13 13.27 24.64
N LEU A 10 16.58 12.68 23.52
CA LEU A 10 16.36 11.26 23.23
C LEU A 10 17.02 10.36 24.28
N THR A 11 18.22 10.72 24.73
CA THR A 11 18.95 9.97 25.74
C THR A 11 18.24 10.05 27.09
N LEU A 12 17.75 11.24 27.47
CA LEU A 12 16.96 11.44 28.67
C LEU A 12 15.63 10.68 28.61
N LEU A 13 14.94 10.67 27.47
CA LEU A 13 13.73 9.87 27.28
C LEU A 13 14.02 8.38 27.46
N SER A 14 15.12 7.88 26.89
CA SER A 14 15.55 6.49 27.07
C SER A 14 15.85 6.17 28.54
N GLN A 15 16.53 7.06 29.26
CA GLN A 15 16.80 6.89 30.70
C GLN A 15 15.51 6.92 31.54
N ARG A 16 14.56 7.81 31.19
CA ARG A 16 13.27 7.93 31.89
C ARG A 16 12.37 6.72 31.66
N LEU A 17 12.38 6.16 30.46
CA LEU A 17 11.67 4.92 30.16
C LEU A 17 12.31 3.72 30.88
N GLY A 18 13.64 3.67 30.93
CA GLY A 18 14.38 2.61 31.60
C GLY A 18 14.02 1.23 31.05
N SER A 19 13.57 0.34 31.93
CA SER A 19 13.07 -1.00 31.62
C SER A 19 11.54 -1.09 31.49
N GLN A 20 10.83 0.02 31.65
CA GLN A 20 9.37 0.04 31.61
C GLN A 20 8.85 -0.03 30.17
N LYS A 21 7.64 -0.56 30.00
CA LYS A 21 6.98 -0.65 28.70
C LYS A 21 6.45 0.70 28.22
N PHE A 22 5.99 1.54 29.15
CA PHE A 22 5.49 2.90 28.94
C PHE A 22 6.07 3.85 29.99
N PHE A 23 5.96 5.17 29.77
CA PHE A 23 6.56 6.17 30.68
C PHE A 23 5.95 6.17 32.09
N PHE A 24 4.72 5.70 32.26
CA PHE A 24 4.04 5.60 33.56
C PHE A 24 3.81 4.14 34.01
N GLY A 25 4.65 3.21 33.55
CA GLY A 25 4.61 1.81 33.96
C GLY A 25 4.01 0.89 32.90
N ASP A 26 2.96 0.16 33.26
CA ASP A 26 2.40 -0.92 32.43
C ASP A 26 1.24 -0.49 31.54
N SER A 27 0.70 0.71 31.77
CA SER A 27 -0.38 1.28 30.99
C SER A 27 0.09 2.50 30.19
N PRO A 28 -0.28 2.60 28.90
CA PRO A 28 0.00 3.78 28.08
C PRO A 28 -0.74 5.01 28.58
N ALA A 29 -0.06 6.15 28.59
CA ALA A 29 -0.58 7.45 29.02
C ALA A 29 -0.54 8.50 27.89
N SER A 30 -1.05 9.70 28.17
CA SER A 30 -1.04 10.83 27.23
C SER A 30 0.37 11.24 26.80
N LEU A 31 1.34 11.16 27.72
CA LEU A 31 2.75 11.39 27.39
C LEU A 31 3.24 10.39 26.34
N ASP A 32 2.82 9.14 26.43
CA ASP A 32 3.26 8.11 25.52
C ASP A 32 2.80 8.42 24.08
N ALA A 33 1.54 8.83 23.90
CA ALA A 33 1.01 9.28 22.61
C ALA A 33 1.80 10.47 22.05
N PHE A 34 2.16 11.44 22.90
CA PHE A 34 2.92 12.61 22.50
C PHE A 34 4.36 12.27 22.09
N VAL A 35 5.05 11.45 22.88
CA VAL A 35 6.41 11.00 22.54
C VAL A 35 6.39 10.12 21.28
N PHE A 36 5.42 9.22 21.18
CA PHE A 36 5.23 8.36 20.02
C PHE A 36 5.03 9.16 18.73
N SER A 37 4.19 10.20 18.74
CA SER A 37 3.94 11.04 17.55
C SER A 37 5.20 11.69 16.99
N ARG A 38 6.23 11.90 17.83
CA ARG A 38 7.53 12.44 17.42
C ARG A 38 8.51 11.35 17.01
N LEU A 39 8.56 10.25 17.77
CA LEU A 39 9.51 9.17 17.53
C LEU A 39 9.14 8.32 16.31
N ALA A 40 7.86 8.04 16.07
CA ALA A 40 7.44 7.16 14.99
C ALA A 40 7.79 7.70 13.58
N PRO A 41 7.50 8.98 13.24
CA PRO A 41 7.97 9.56 11.99
C PRO A 41 9.49 9.65 11.92
N LEU A 42 10.15 10.00 13.03
CA LEU A 42 11.62 10.08 13.09
C LEU A 42 12.28 8.71 12.83
N LEU A 43 11.65 7.61 13.24
CA LEU A 43 12.11 6.25 12.98
C LEU A 43 11.82 5.78 11.55
N LYS A 44 10.64 6.09 11.00
CA LYS A 44 10.18 5.55 9.72
C LYS A 44 10.48 6.43 8.51
N ALA A 45 10.63 7.74 8.68
CA ALA A 45 10.88 8.65 7.57
C ALA A 45 12.30 8.48 7.00
N LYS A 46 12.42 8.68 5.69
CA LYS A 46 13.72 8.78 5.00
C LYS A 46 14.22 10.22 5.15
N LEU A 47 15.16 10.43 6.06
CA LEU A 47 15.73 11.75 6.31
C LEU A 47 17.02 11.94 5.49
N PRO A 48 17.26 13.16 4.95
CA PRO A 48 18.51 13.46 4.23
C PRO A 48 19.74 13.38 5.15
N ASN A 49 19.55 13.55 6.46
CA ASN A 49 20.58 13.38 7.48
C ASN A 49 20.13 12.33 8.51
N GLY A 50 20.65 11.11 8.37
CA GLY A 50 20.29 9.97 9.21
C GLY A 50 20.97 9.94 10.59
N LYS A 51 21.82 10.91 10.96
CA LYS A 51 22.60 10.82 12.22
C LYS A 51 21.71 10.80 13.47
N LEU A 52 20.62 11.56 13.50
CA LEU A 52 19.70 11.58 14.65
C LEU A 52 18.88 10.28 14.70
N GLN A 53 18.42 9.83 13.55
CA GLN A 53 17.70 8.57 13.40
C GLN A 53 18.58 7.37 13.79
N GLN A 54 19.87 7.39 13.46
CA GLN A 54 20.83 6.38 13.88
C GLN A 54 21.03 6.38 15.39
N HIS A 55 21.16 7.57 16.02
CA HIS A 55 21.21 7.69 17.48
C HIS A 55 19.94 7.13 18.13
N LEU A 56 18.76 7.45 17.59
CA LEU A 56 17.50 6.89 18.08
C LEU A 56 17.44 5.37 17.92
N LYS A 57 17.88 4.83 16.78
CA LYS A 57 17.98 3.37 16.54
C LYS A 57 18.99 2.67 17.45
N SER A 58 19.97 3.39 18.00
CA SER A 58 20.89 2.81 18.99
C SER A 58 20.20 2.59 20.35
N LEU A 59 19.13 3.34 20.64
CA LEU A 59 18.35 3.25 21.87
C LEU A 59 17.23 2.21 21.72
N GLN A 60 17.58 0.94 21.90
CA GLN A 60 16.67 -0.19 21.67
C GLN A 60 15.38 -0.13 22.50
N ASN A 61 15.44 0.40 23.73
CA ASN A 61 14.26 0.54 24.58
C ASN A 61 13.21 1.48 23.97
N LEU A 62 13.63 2.61 23.39
CA LEU A 62 12.73 3.53 22.69
C LEU A 62 12.18 2.92 21.39
N CYS A 63 12.98 2.12 20.67
CA CYS A 63 12.50 1.39 19.51
C CYS A 63 11.42 0.37 19.89
N ASN A 64 11.66 -0.44 20.93
CA ASN A 64 10.71 -1.42 21.44
C ASN A 64 9.42 -0.77 21.95
N TYR A 65 9.55 0.37 22.62
CA TYR A 65 8.44 1.22 23.04
C TYR A 65 7.56 1.65 21.86
N CYS A 66 8.15 2.18 20.78
CA CYS A 66 7.41 2.55 19.57
C CYS A 66 6.72 1.35 18.92
N THR A 67 7.39 0.19 18.85
CA THR A 67 6.81 -1.05 18.33
C THR A 67 5.64 -1.53 19.20
N SER A 68 5.76 -1.42 20.52
CA SER A 68 4.71 -1.81 21.47
C SER A 68 3.46 -0.97 21.30
N ILE A 69 3.60 0.35 21.14
CA ILE A 69 2.46 1.26 20.88
C ILE A 69 1.81 0.97 19.54
N LEU A 70 2.61 0.75 18.49
CA LEU A 70 2.10 0.36 17.18
C LEU A 70 1.29 -0.92 17.27
N SER A 71 1.80 -1.96 17.92
CA SER A 71 1.09 -3.24 18.05
C SER A 71 -0.18 -3.13 18.90
N LEU A 72 -0.21 -2.24 19.89
CA LEU A 72 -1.33 -2.12 20.83
C LEU A 72 -2.50 -1.33 20.24
N TYR A 73 -2.21 -0.21 19.56
CA TYR A 73 -3.22 0.74 19.09
C TYR A 73 -3.42 0.76 17.59
N PHE A 74 -2.44 0.27 16.85
CA PHE A 74 -2.48 0.16 15.40
C PHE A 74 -2.20 -1.29 14.98
N PRO A 75 -2.88 -2.30 15.56
CA PRO A 75 -2.75 -3.68 15.11
C PRO A 75 -3.16 -3.72 13.65
N TRP A 76 -2.18 -3.98 12.79
CA TRP A 76 -2.33 -3.90 11.36
C TRP A 76 -3.13 -5.12 10.88
N ASP A 77 -4.43 -4.97 10.65
CA ASP A 77 -5.29 -6.01 10.09
C ASP A 77 -5.31 -5.85 8.55
N GLY A 78 -4.25 -6.35 7.89
CA GLY A 78 -4.17 -6.46 6.42
C GLY A 78 -3.53 -5.27 5.67
N GLY A 79 -2.42 -5.53 4.96
CA GLY A 79 -2.00 -4.74 3.78
C GLY A 79 -1.01 -3.57 3.90
N GLU A 80 0.21 -3.78 4.43
CA GLU A 80 1.43 -3.01 4.09
C GLU A 80 1.47 -1.46 4.31
N CYS A 81 2.20 -0.98 5.32
CA CYS A 81 2.90 0.32 5.28
C CYS A 81 4.17 0.30 6.14
N ILE A 82 5.12 -0.56 5.78
CA ILE A 82 6.54 -0.24 5.97
C ILE A 82 7.10 -0.13 4.55
N PRO A 83 7.41 1.07 4.02
CA PRO A 83 8.12 1.17 2.77
C PRO A 83 9.55 0.67 3.02
N ARG A 84 9.75 -0.65 2.88
CA ARG A 84 11.08 -1.20 2.69
C ARG A 84 11.66 -0.50 1.47
N THR A 85 12.80 0.14 1.66
CA THR A 85 13.65 0.65 0.60
C THR A 85 14.12 -0.52 -0.25
N SER A 86 13.28 -0.92 -1.19
CA SER A 86 13.63 -1.65 -2.39
C SER A 86 13.11 -0.80 -3.56
N PRO A 87 13.92 -0.46 -4.56
CA PRO A 87 13.41 0.21 -5.74
C PRO A 87 12.58 -0.81 -6.54
N ALA A 88 11.61 -0.30 -7.28
CA ALA A 88 10.69 -1.01 -8.18
C ALA A 88 9.37 -1.50 -7.53
N ALA A 89 8.35 -0.66 -7.74
CA ALA A 89 7.16 -1.01 -8.51
C ALA A 89 6.39 -2.28 -8.12
N GLY A 90 5.12 -2.09 -7.77
CA GLY A 90 4.12 -3.15 -7.82
C GLY A 90 3.38 -3.31 -6.51
N ALA A 91 2.23 -2.69 -6.47
CA ALA A 91 1.13 -3.00 -5.58
C ALA A 91 0.99 -4.52 -5.35
N GLU A 92 0.71 -4.87 -4.08
CA GLU A 92 -0.30 -5.86 -3.73
C GLU A 92 -0.11 -7.23 -4.38
N ALA A 93 0.58 -8.15 -3.71
CA ALA A 93 -0.14 -9.24 -3.06
C ALA A 93 0.87 -10.09 -2.30
N GLU A 94 0.55 -10.35 -1.03
CA GLU A 94 0.53 -11.71 -0.51
C GLU A 94 0.59 -12.73 -1.66
N GLU A 95 1.63 -13.55 -1.67
CA GLU A 95 1.72 -14.73 -2.54
C GLU A 95 0.73 -15.78 -2.02
N ASP A 96 -0.54 -15.40 -2.03
CA ASP A 96 -1.69 -16.27 -1.89
C ASP A 96 -1.73 -17.11 -3.19
N PRO A 97 -1.63 -18.44 -3.14
CA PRO A 97 -1.72 -19.31 -4.32
C PRO A 97 -3.03 -19.10 -5.12
N HIS A 98 -3.98 -18.34 -4.58
CA HIS A 98 -5.24 -17.97 -5.22
C HIS A 98 -5.24 -16.63 -5.96
N ARG A 99 -4.15 -15.83 -5.96
CA ARG A 99 -4.09 -14.55 -6.70
C ARG A 99 -4.41 -14.70 -8.19
N ARG A 100 -3.85 -15.73 -8.85
CA ARG A 100 -4.13 -16.05 -10.25
C ARG A 100 -5.59 -16.45 -10.47
N ARG A 101 -6.15 -17.24 -9.55
CA ARG A 101 -7.55 -17.66 -9.60
C ARG A 101 -8.49 -16.47 -9.47
N ASN A 102 -8.22 -15.55 -8.56
CA ASN A 102 -9.08 -14.38 -8.33
C ASN A 102 -9.02 -13.38 -9.51
N GLN A 103 -7.86 -13.24 -10.16
CA GLN A 103 -7.74 -12.48 -11.41
C GLN A 103 -8.47 -13.15 -12.58
N LEU A 104 -8.40 -14.47 -12.70
CA LEU A 104 -9.18 -15.20 -13.72
C LEU A 104 -10.69 -15.06 -13.46
N LEU A 105 -11.11 -15.13 -12.20
CA LEU A 105 -12.51 -14.96 -11.82
C LEU A 105 -13.03 -13.55 -12.14
N SER A 106 -12.23 -12.49 -11.88
CA SER A 106 -12.65 -11.12 -12.19
C SER A 106 -12.74 -10.88 -13.70
N VAL A 107 -11.79 -11.39 -14.49
CA VAL A 107 -11.83 -11.33 -15.96
C VAL A 107 -13.05 -12.09 -16.49
N LEU A 108 -13.34 -13.28 -15.96
CA LEU A 108 -14.46 -14.10 -16.41
C LEU A 108 -15.81 -13.44 -16.08
N VAL A 109 -15.97 -12.90 -14.87
CA VAL A 109 -17.16 -12.15 -14.48
C VAL A 109 -17.34 -10.91 -15.35
N GLY A 110 -16.26 -10.16 -15.61
CA GLY A 110 -16.28 -9.00 -16.50
C GLY A 110 -16.73 -9.37 -17.93
N LEU A 111 -16.20 -10.46 -18.48
CA LEU A 111 -16.53 -10.91 -19.84
C LEU A 111 -17.97 -11.40 -19.95
N VAL A 112 -18.49 -12.11 -18.94
CA VAL A 112 -19.90 -12.51 -18.84
C VAL A 112 -20.81 -11.29 -18.76
N ALA A 113 -20.46 -10.30 -17.93
CA ALA A 113 -21.24 -9.07 -17.81
C ALA A 113 -21.24 -8.26 -19.11
N MET A 114 -20.09 -8.16 -19.79
CA MET A 114 -19.97 -7.45 -21.07
C MET A 114 -20.79 -8.12 -22.18
N LEU A 115 -20.73 -9.45 -22.28
CA LEU A 115 -21.58 -10.19 -23.22
C LEU A 115 -23.07 -10.04 -22.86
N GLY A 116 -23.42 -10.20 -21.59
CA GLY A 116 -24.81 -10.05 -21.11
C GLY A 116 -25.36 -8.66 -21.39
N TYR A 117 -24.57 -7.62 -21.13
CA TYR A 117 -24.92 -6.24 -21.45
C TYR A 117 -25.07 -6.04 -22.97
N ALA A 118 -24.12 -6.53 -23.78
CA ALA A 118 -24.20 -6.41 -25.23
C ALA A 118 -25.43 -7.11 -25.84
N PHE A 119 -25.87 -8.23 -25.24
CA PHE A 119 -27.12 -8.91 -25.62
C PHE A 119 -28.37 -8.15 -25.18
N LEU A 120 -28.41 -7.65 -23.93
CA LEU A 120 -29.57 -6.92 -23.40
C LEU A 120 -29.75 -5.56 -24.07
N SER A 121 -28.65 -4.87 -24.35
CA SER A 121 -28.64 -3.57 -25.00
C SER A 121 -28.87 -3.66 -26.51
N GLY A 122 -29.02 -4.86 -27.08
CA GLY A 122 -29.31 -5.06 -28.50
C GLY A 122 -28.15 -4.67 -29.44
N ILE A 123 -26.93 -4.53 -28.90
CA ILE A 123 -25.72 -4.17 -29.66
C ILE A 123 -25.24 -5.36 -30.52
N VAL A 124 -25.58 -6.60 -30.13
CA VAL A 124 -25.32 -7.81 -30.91
C VAL A 124 -26.61 -8.31 -31.56
N SER A 125 -26.76 -8.06 -32.86
CA SER A 125 -27.81 -8.69 -33.68
C SER A 125 -27.36 -10.10 -34.07
N ILE A 126 -27.92 -11.14 -33.45
CA ILE A 126 -27.78 -12.52 -33.94
C ILE A 126 -28.69 -12.64 -35.17
N GLN A 127 -28.18 -12.27 -36.35
CA GLN A 127 -28.71 -12.82 -37.58
C GLN A 127 -28.32 -14.30 -37.61
N ARG A 128 -29.26 -15.19 -37.31
CA ARG A 128 -29.16 -16.59 -37.73
C ARG A 128 -29.19 -16.58 -39.26
N GLY A 129 -28.02 -16.44 -39.87
CA GLY A 129 -27.82 -16.65 -41.29
C GLY A 129 -28.34 -18.04 -41.64
N SER A 130 -29.46 -18.08 -42.34
CA SER A 130 -29.78 -19.17 -43.26
C SER A 130 -28.53 -19.45 -44.09
N VAL A 131 -28.06 -20.69 -44.06
CA VAL A 131 -27.00 -21.18 -44.93
C VAL A 131 -27.48 -21.06 -46.38
N GLU A 132 -26.80 -20.27 -47.20
CA GLU A 132 -26.52 -20.61 -48.60
C GLU A 132 -25.37 -19.74 -49.16
N PRO A 133 -24.59 -20.26 -50.14
CA PRO A 133 -23.18 -19.94 -50.26
C PRO A 133 -22.84 -18.96 -51.40
N ALA A 134 -21.58 -18.51 -51.31
CA ALA A 134 -20.69 -18.13 -52.40
C ALA A 134 -20.86 -16.76 -53.10
N ALA A 135 -19.78 -15.98 -52.90
CA ALA A 135 -19.07 -15.20 -53.92
C ALA A 135 -19.63 -13.82 -54.32
N GLN A 136 -18.93 -12.75 -53.87
CA GLN A 136 -18.12 -11.85 -54.71
C GLN A 136 -17.87 -10.50 -53.99
N ARG A 137 -16.59 -10.17 -53.77
CA ARG A 137 -16.10 -8.79 -53.56
C ARG A 137 -16.13 -8.05 -54.92
N PRO A 138 -16.27 -6.70 -55.00
CA PRO A 138 -15.14 -5.75 -54.77
C PRO A 138 -15.54 -4.43 -54.06
N LEU A 139 -14.72 -3.90 -53.15
CA LEU A 139 -13.79 -2.74 -53.27
C LEU A 139 -14.44 -1.34 -53.36
N ALA A 140 -14.07 -0.47 -52.39
CA ALA A 140 -13.75 0.97 -52.50
C ALA A 140 -13.79 1.56 -51.06
N LEU A 141 -12.69 2.06 -50.48
CA LEU A 141 -12.13 3.42 -50.64
C LEU A 141 -13.18 4.46 -50.21
N GLU A 142 -12.98 5.40 -49.28
CA GLU A 142 -11.83 6.22 -48.87
C GLU A 142 -12.13 6.75 -47.44
N ASP A 143 -11.14 6.71 -46.54
CA ASP A 143 -10.43 7.87 -45.95
C ASP A 143 -11.31 8.94 -45.29
N GLU A 144 -11.26 9.00 -43.96
CA GLU A 144 -11.13 10.27 -43.23
C GLU A 144 -10.02 10.09 -42.18
N GLU A 145 -8.78 10.23 -42.64
CA GLU A 145 -7.67 10.86 -41.90
C GLU A 145 -8.09 12.33 -41.65
N GLU A 146 -7.80 13.02 -40.54
CA GLU A 146 -6.53 13.25 -39.84
C GLU A 146 -6.93 13.93 -38.50
N GLU A 147 -6.47 13.43 -37.35
CA GLU A 147 -5.50 14.06 -36.43
C GLU A 147 -5.76 15.53 -35.98
N GLU A 148 -5.61 15.72 -34.65
CA GLU A 148 -5.73 16.92 -33.78
C GLU A 148 -7.12 17.39 -33.31
#